data_AF-C9LJ85-F1
#
_entry.id   AF-C9LJ85-F1
#
_cell.length_a   1.000
_cell.length_b   1.000
_cell.length_c   1.000
_cell.angle_alpha   90.00
_cell.angle_beta   90.00
_cell.angle_gamma   90.00
#
_symmetry.space_group_name_H-M   'P 1'
#
loop_
_entity.id
_entity.type
_entity.pdbx_description
1 polymer ?
#
loop_
_entity_poly.entity_id
_entity_poly.type
_entity_poly.pdbx_seq_one_letter_code
_entity_poly.pdbx_strand_id
1 'polypeptide(L)'
;MNIKEEILEHTNRGLEVFSFYMPIDFVPKRNFRNPLYEDKRASCNIYFDTRSKCYRMKDFGNEMYSGDCFWFAAAIQGLDIRRDFMKVLKMIINDLQLNISLPYHDWGEKSKSNANIPPKPPISVNASKQAGSKKWFRIAEQSYKDNELGFWARYGIGTKTLQRFQVKSIARFESVSNQGKAYTIHSSSEEPMFCYAMRNFVKVYRPFSKMRFLYGGEKVEDYVFGFEQLPNKGDILFITGGEKDVLSLSAHHFNAICFNSETAQIPESIIESLLLRFRHIILLYDTDETGLREAERQAEVLSAYKVLTLTLPLQGIKSEKDISDYFALGHNEKELRGLLSTMLS
;
A
#
# COMPACT_ATOMS: atom_id res chain seq x y z
N MET A 1 -6.31 0.89 -23.23
CA MET A 1 -5.15 0.64 -22.36
C MET A 1 -5.23 -0.82 -21.91
N ASN A 2 -4.10 -1.54 -21.80
CA ASN A 2 -4.11 -2.96 -21.47
C ASN A 2 -4.12 -3.13 -19.95
N ILE A 3 -5.27 -3.51 -19.38
CA ILE A 3 -5.47 -3.72 -17.93
C ILE A 3 -4.37 -4.61 -17.32
N LYS A 4 -3.89 -5.61 -18.06
CA LYS A 4 -2.79 -6.48 -17.63
C LYS A 4 -1.52 -5.67 -17.37
N GLU A 5 -1.17 -4.77 -18.28
CA GLU A 5 0.03 -3.94 -18.18
C GLU A 5 -0.09 -2.95 -17.03
N GLU A 6 -1.27 -2.33 -16.87
CA GLU A 6 -1.53 -1.43 -15.73
C GLU A 6 -1.37 -2.16 -14.39
N ILE A 7 -1.89 -3.39 -14.26
CA ILE A 7 -1.69 -4.18 -13.04
C ILE A 7 -0.20 -4.43 -12.81
N LEU A 8 0.56 -4.78 -13.83
CA LEU A 8 2.01 -4.99 -13.69
C LEU A 8 2.71 -3.70 -13.26
N GLU A 9 2.34 -2.55 -13.80
CA GLU A 9 2.92 -1.26 -13.42
C GLU A 9 2.64 -0.89 -11.97
N HIS A 10 1.44 -1.19 -11.46
CA HIS A 10 1.02 -0.88 -10.10
C HIS A 10 1.44 -1.90 -9.04
N THR A 11 2.06 -3.02 -9.43
CA THR A 11 2.36 -4.14 -8.50
C THR A 11 3.83 -4.54 -8.48
N ASN A 12 4.72 -3.57 -8.71
CA ASN A 12 6.15 -3.80 -8.91
C ASN A 12 6.40 -4.95 -9.91
N ARG A 13 5.85 -4.78 -11.12
CA ARG A 13 5.95 -5.74 -12.21
C ARG A 13 5.47 -7.15 -11.82
N GLY A 14 4.47 -7.24 -10.95
CA GLY A 14 3.85 -8.50 -10.50
C GLY A 14 4.44 -9.10 -9.23
N LEU A 15 5.48 -8.52 -8.63
CA LEU A 15 6.05 -9.03 -7.38
C LEU A 15 5.06 -8.92 -6.22
N GLU A 16 4.29 -7.85 -6.16
CA GLU A 16 3.31 -7.64 -5.09
C GLU A 16 2.14 -8.61 -5.21
N VAL A 17 1.74 -8.96 -6.44
CA VAL A 17 0.74 -10.01 -6.70
C VAL A 17 1.24 -11.34 -6.12
N PHE A 18 2.48 -11.74 -6.40
CA PHE A 18 3.06 -12.95 -5.80
C PHE A 18 3.11 -12.84 -4.28
N SER A 19 3.60 -11.72 -3.74
CA SER A 19 3.73 -11.51 -2.29
C SER A 19 2.39 -11.59 -1.57
N PHE A 20 1.32 -11.16 -2.22
CA PHE A 20 -0.03 -11.17 -1.67
C PHE A 20 -0.67 -12.55 -1.69
N TYR A 21 -0.55 -13.30 -2.81
CA TYR A 21 -1.21 -14.60 -2.95
C TYR A 21 -0.37 -15.79 -2.46
N MET A 22 0.95 -15.63 -2.30
CA MET A 22 1.82 -16.71 -1.85
C MET A 22 1.54 -17.03 -0.37
N PRO A 23 1.20 -18.27 -0.01
CA PRO A 23 0.88 -18.64 1.37
C PRO A 23 2.11 -18.78 2.27
N ILE A 24 3.30 -18.61 1.70
CA ILE A 24 4.60 -18.73 2.38
C ILE A 24 5.46 -17.53 2.06
N ASP A 25 6.36 -17.19 2.99
CA ASP A 25 7.39 -16.19 2.74
C ASP A 25 8.38 -16.70 1.68
N PHE A 26 8.77 -15.83 0.75
CA PHE A 26 9.83 -16.10 -0.21
C PHE A 26 10.78 -14.92 -0.36
N VAL A 27 11.97 -15.21 -0.88
CA VAL A 27 12.95 -14.21 -1.30
C VAL A 27 13.19 -14.44 -2.79
N PRO A 28 13.10 -13.41 -3.66
CA PRO A 28 13.37 -13.59 -5.07
C PRO A 28 14.72 -14.28 -5.33
N LYS A 29 14.78 -15.15 -6.35
CA LYS A 29 15.93 -16.00 -6.72
C LYS A 29 16.34 -17.06 -5.68
N ARG A 30 15.68 -17.15 -4.52
CA ARG A 30 15.89 -18.22 -3.55
C ARG A 30 14.82 -19.29 -3.72
N ASN A 31 15.24 -20.55 -3.73
CA ASN A 31 14.30 -21.66 -3.88
C ASN A 31 13.47 -21.88 -2.60
N PHE A 32 12.20 -22.21 -2.79
CA PHE A 32 11.22 -22.59 -1.78
C PHE A 32 10.40 -23.80 -2.29
N ARG A 33 9.60 -24.41 -1.42
CA ARG A 33 8.71 -25.51 -1.79
C ARG A 33 7.46 -24.96 -2.44
N ASN A 34 7.08 -25.49 -3.59
CA ASN A 34 5.89 -25.02 -4.31
C ASN A 34 4.62 -25.24 -3.48
N PRO A 35 3.78 -24.23 -3.24
CA PRO A 35 2.54 -24.40 -2.47
C PRO A 35 1.39 -25.03 -3.26
N LEU A 36 1.51 -25.20 -4.58
CA LEU A 36 0.44 -25.70 -5.45
C LEU A 36 0.35 -27.24 -5.48
N TYR A 37 1.32 -27.94 -4.91
CA TYR A 37 1.31 -29.40 -4.76
C TYR A 37 2.19 -29.84 -3.58
N GLU A 38 2.20 -31.13 -3.27
CA GLU A 38 3.08 -31.69 -2.23
C GLU A 38 4.55 -31.74 -2.72
N ASP A 39 5.23 -30.60 -2.66
CA ASP A 39 6.62 -30.48 -3.06
C ASP A 39 7.58 -30.96 -1.96
N LYS A 40 8.35 -32.01 -2.27
CA LYS A 40 9.27 -32.66 -1.31
C LYS A 40 10.63 -31.96 -1.23
N ARG A 41 10.96 -31.06 -2.17
CA ARG A 41 12.24 -30.34 -2.22
C ARG A 41 11.99 -28.86 -2.49
N ALA A 42 12.92 -27.97 -2.15
CA ALA A 42 12.77 -26.56 -2.53
C ALA A 42 13.04 -26.40 -4.02
N SER A 43 12.01 -26.56 -4.84
CA SER A 43 12.12 -26.66 -6.31
C SER A 43 11.60 -25.43 -7.06
N CYS A 44 10.99 -24.47 -6.36
CA CYS A 44 10.36 -23.30 -6.96
C CYS A 44 11.10 -22.00 -6.58
N ASN A 45 11.22 -21.03 -7.50
CA ASN A 45 11.60 -19.66 -7.13
C ASN A 45 10.84 -18.61 -7.93
N ILE A 46 10.88 -17.37 -7.43
CA ILE A 46 10.37 -16.19 -8.13
C ILE A 46 11.54 -15.34 -8.58
N TYR A 47 11.54 -14.92 -9.84
CA TYR A 47 12.61 -14.13 -10.45
C TYR A 47 12.04 -13.09 -11.39
N PHE A 48 12.77 -11.99 -11.60
CA PHE A 48 12.41 -11.00 -12.60
C PHE A 48 12.85 -11.48 -13.99
N ASP A 49 11.92 -11.61 -14.93
CA ASP A 49 12.21 -11.96 -16.32
C ASP A 49 12.36 -10.69 -17.16
N THR A 50 13.59 -10.46 -17.65
CA THR A 50 13.92 -9.26 -18.44
C THR A 50 13.23 -9.24 -19.80
N ARG A 51 12.86 -10.40 -20.36
CA ARG A 51 12.21 -10.48 -21.67
C ARG A 51 10.74 -10.04 -21.60
N SER A 52 10.01 -10.50 -20.59
CA SER A 52 8.61 -10.12 -20.36
C SER A 52 8.44 -8.94 -19.42
N LYS A 53 9.54 -8.38 -18.90
CA LYS A 53 9.58 -7.25 -17.96
C LYS A 53 8.67 -7.42 -16.73
N CYS A 54 8.51 -8.66 -16.26
CA CYS A 54 7.72 -8.98 -15.08
C CYS A 54 8.31 -10.12 -14.25
N TYR A 55 7.91 -10.17 -12.98
CA TYR A 55 8.23 -11.29 -12.12
C TYR A 55 7.51 -12.55 -12.58
N ARG A 56 8.22 -13.67 -12.54
CA ARG A 56 7.73 -15.00 -12.89
C ARG A 56 8.13 -16.00 -11.82
N MET A 57 7.31 -17.02 -11.69
CA MET A 57 7.61 -18.20 -10.89
C MET A 57 8.14 -19.29 -11.80
N LYS A 58 9.32 -19.84 -11.51
CA LYS A 58 9.86 -21.05 -12.14
C LYS A 58 9.89 -22.17 -11.13
N ASP A 59 9.31 -23.30 -11.53
CA ASP A 59 9.44 -24.55 -10.80
C ASP A 59 10.33 -25.53 -11.58
N PHE A 60 11.40 -25.99 -10.93
CA PHE A 60 12.37 -26.93 -11.46
C PHE A 60 11.98 -28.39 -11.20
N GLY A 61 11.02 -28.64 -10.30
CA GLY A 61 10.53 -29.98 -9.98
C GLY A 61 9.39 -30.42 -10.91
N ASN A 62 8.58 -29.47 -11.36
CA ASN A 62 7.47 -29.66 -12.27
C ASN A 62 7.17 -28.37 -13.06
N GLU A 63 7.59 -28.36 -14.32
CA GLU A 63 7.48 -27.20 -15.20
C GLU A 63 6.03 -26.70 -15.42
N MET A 64 5.03 -27.57 -15.23
CA MET A 64 3.61 -27.21 -15.33
C MET A 64 3.18 -26.16 -14.27
N TYR A 65 3.95 -26.01 -13.19
CA TYR A 65 3.70 -25.02 -12.14
C TYR A 65 4.57 -23.76 -12.30
N SER A 66 4.96 -23.41 -13.53
CA SER A 66 5.69 -22.17 -13.84
C SER A 66 4.80 -21.16 -14.57
N GLY A 67 4.87 -19.88 -14.20
CA GLY A 67 3.99 -18.87 -14.78
C GLY A 67 4.30 -17.44 -14.35
N ASP A 68 3.55 -16.48 -14.88
CA ASP A 68 3.55 -15.10 -14.40
C ASP A 68 2.63 -14.97 -13.16
N CYS A 69 2.59 -13.77 -12.58
CA CYS A 69 1.79 -13.51 -11.39
C CYS A 69 0.29 -13.73 -11.58
N PHE A 70 -0.24 -13.50 -12.78
CA PHE A 70 -1.65 -13.73 -13.11
C PHE A 70 -1.98 -15.22 -13.12
N TRP A 71 -1.14 -16.02 -13.79
CA TRP A 71 -1.27 -17.47 -13.76
C TRP A 71 -1.23 -18.02 -12.34
N PHE A 72 -0.31 -17.52 -11.51
CA PHE A 72 -0.19 -17.97 -10.12
C PHE A 72 -1.41 -17.58 -9.29
N ALA A 73 -1.87 -16.33 -9.39
CA ALA A 73 -3.08 -15.86 -8.73
C ALA A 73 -4.32 -16.68 -9.15
N ALA A 74 -4.42 -17.09 -10.41
CA ALA A 74 -5.48 -17.99 -10.86
C ALA A 74 -5.33 -19.39 -10.25
N ALA A 75 -4.14 -19.98 -10.33
CA ALA A 75 -3.88 -21.34 -9.88
C ALA A 75 -4.14 -21.53 -8.37
N ILE A 76 -3.67 -20.60 -7.54
CA ILE A 76 -3.84 -20.66 -6.08
C ILE A 76 -5.29 -20.40 -5.65
N GLN A 77 -6.10 -19.77 -6.51
CA GLN A 77 -7.53 -19.53 -6.28
C GLN A 77 -8.43 -20.57 -6.98
N GLY A 78 -7.84 -21.59 -7.62
CA GLY A 78 -8.58 -22.63 -8.34
C GLY A 78 -9.31 -22.13 -9.60
N LEU A 79 -8.83 -21.04 -10.22
CA LEU A 79 -9.37 -20.46 -11.45
C LEU A 79 -8.60 -20.94 -12.69
N ASP A 80 -9.29 -21.07 -13.82
CA ASP A 80 -8.65 -21.38 -15.11
C ASP A 80 -8.22 -20.09 -15.79
N ILE A 81 -6.91 -19.84 -15.90
CA ILE A 81 -6.38 -18.59 -16.46
C ILE A 81 -6.85 -18.32 -17.89
N ARG A 82 -7.18 -19.34 -18.70
CA ARG A 82 -7.64 -19.15 -20.09
C ARG A 82 -9.11 -18.73 -20.15
N ARG A 83 -9.92 -19.21 -19.22
CA ARG A 83 -11.37 -18.96 -19.18
C ARG A 83 -11.73 -17.76 -18.30
N ASP A 84 -11.02 -17.61 -17.19
CA ASP A 84 -11.34 -16.67 -16.12
C ASP A 84 -10.38 -15.48 -16.07
N PHE A 85 -9.60 -15.22 -17.14
CA PHE A 85 -8.58 -14.17 -17.13
C PHE A 85 -9.11 -12.81 -16.66
N MET A 86 -10.27 -12.36 -17.17
CA MET A 86 -10.88 -11.11 -16.73
C MET A 86 -11.33 -11.13 -15.26
N LYS A 87 -11.77 -12.28 -14.75
CA LYS A 87 -12.09 -12.43 -13.32
C LYS A 87 -10.82 -12.36 -12.48
N VAL A 88 -9.72 -12.96 -12.95
CA VAL A 88 -8.40 -12.91 -12.31
C VAL A 88 -7.89 -11.46 -12.27
N LEU A 89 -7.98 -10.71 -13.37
CA LEU A 89 -7.62 -9.29 -13.38
C LEU A 89 -8.46 -8.48 -12.39
N LYS A 90 -9.79 -8.66 -12.41
CA LYS A 90 -10.72 -8.01 -11.46
C LYS A 90 -10.40 -8.37 -10.01
N MET A 91 -10.14 -9.64 -9.75
CA MET A 91 -9.77 -10.15 -8.44
C MET A 91 -8.48 -9.50 -7.97
N ILE A 92 -7.42 -9.47 -8.79
CA ILE A 92 -6.15 -8.83 -8.44
C ILE A 92 -6.34 -7.33 -8.19
N ILE A 93 -7.06 -6.63 -9.06
CA ILE A 93 -7.37 -5.20 -8.90
C ILE A 93 -8.08 -4.94 -7.57
N ASN A 94 -9.10 -5.74 -7.24
CA ASN A 94 -9.87 -5.57 -6.01
C ASN A 94 -9.06 -5.96 -4.76
N ASP A 95 -8.30 -7.04 -4.85
CA ASP A 95 -7.55 -7.62 -3.74
C ASP A 95 -6.34 -6.77 -3.36
N LEU A 96 -5.65 -6.22 -4.36
CA LEU A 96 -4.53 -5.28 -4.18
C LEU A 96 -4.99 -3.82 -4.16
N GLN A 97 -6.30 -3.57 -4.34
CA GLN A 97 -6.90 -2.24 -4.39
C GLN A 97 -6.20 -1.30 -5.38
N LEU A 98 -5.95 -1.81 -6.58
CA LEU A 98 -5.31 -1.06 -7.67
C LEU A 98 -6.33 -0.08 -8.25
N ASN A 99 -5.97 1.20 -8.38
CA ASN A 99 -6.85 2.24 -8.93
C ASN A 99 -6.94 2.17 -10.47
N ILE A 100 -7.29 1.00 -11.00
CA ILE A 100 -7.35 0.70 -12.43
C ILE A 100 -8.80 0.72 -12.89
N SER A 101 -9.12 1.64 -13.81
CA SER A 101 -10.46 1.76 -14.39
C SER A 101 -10.75 0.63 -15.36
N LEU A 102 -11.73 -0.22 -15.02
CA LEU A 102 -12.19 -1.27 -15.93
C LEU A 102 -13.20 -0.70 -16.93
N PRO A 103 -13.08 -1.01 -18.24
CA PRO A 103 -14.07 -0.60 -19.23
C PRO A 103 -15.44 -1.16 -18.84
N TYR A 104 -16.43 -0.27 -18.70
CA TYR A 104 -17.79 -0.66 -18.42
C TYR A 104 -18.40 -1.30 -19.67
N HIS A 105 -18.37 -2.63 -19.75
CA HIS A 105 -19.23 -3.37 -20.68
C HIS A 105 -19.93 -4.53 -19.96
N ASP A 106 -21.26 -4.39 -20.01
CA ASP A 106 -22.37 -5.32 -19.85
C ASP A 106 -22.28 -6.42 -18.78
N TRP A 107 -22.99 -6.14 -17.68
CA TRP A 107 -23.49 -7.14 -16.77
C TRP A 107 -24.82 -7.67 -17.29
N GLY A 108 -24.79 -8.87 -17.89
CA GLY A 108 -26.01 -9.59 -18.19
C GLY A 108 -25.76 -11.00 -18.69
N GLU A 109 -25.86 -12.00 -17.80
CA GLU A 109 -26.37 -13.31 -18.20
C GLU A 109 -27.35 -13.82 -17.15
N LYS A 110 -28.64 -13.60 -17.43
CA LYS A 110 -29.75 -14.31 -16.80
C LYS A 110 -29.85 -15.72 -17.38
N SER A 111 -29.92 -16.68 -16.46
CA SER A 111 -30.83 -17.83 -16.43
C SER A 111 -30.94 -18.76 -17.65
N LYS A 112 -30.65 -20.05 -17.42
CA LYS A 112 -31.57 -21.11 -17.84
C LYS A 112 -31.83 -22.09 -16.69
N SER A 113 -33.05 -21.99 -16.20
CA SER A 113 -33.76 -23.01 -15.43
C SER A 113 -33.90 -24.31 -16.22
N ASN A 114 -33.85 -25.45 -15.54
CA ASN A 114 -34.68 -26.60 -15.87
C ASN A 114 -35.00 -27.40 -14.61
N ALA A 115 -36.20 -27.97 -14.63
CA ALA A 115 -37.04 -28.31 -13.49
C ALA A 115 -36.86 -29.75 -12.96
N ASN A 116 -37.50 -29.97 -11.80
CA ASN A 116 -38.02 -31.21 -11.22
C ASN A 116 -37.09 -32.08 -10.34
N ILE A 117 -37.40 -32.14 -9.04
CA ILE A 117 -37.58 -33.36 -8.20
C ILE A 117 -38.34 -32.97 -6.89
N PRO A 118 -39.21 -33.83 -6.31
CA PRO A 118 -40.22 -33.49 -5.29
C PRO A 118 -39.72 -33.52 -3.82
N PRO A 119 -40.57 -33.15 -2.82
CA PRO A 119 -40.14 -32.64 -1.51
C PRO A 119 -40.07 -33.71 -0.40
N LYS A 120 -39.15 -33.52 0.57
CA LYS A 120 -39.22 -34.07 1.93
C LYS A 120 -38.69 -33.06 2.98
N PRO A 121 -39.16 -33.11 4.24
CA PRO A 121 -39.57 -31.92 4.99
C PRO A 121 -38.62 -31.60 6.17
N PRO A 122 -38.97 -30.71 7.12
CA PRO A 122 -38.28 -29.45 7.38
C PRO A 122 -37.30 -29.53 8.56
N ILE A 123 -36.15 -28.87 8.45
CA ILE A 123 -35.44 -28.36 9.63
C ILE A 123 -35.35 -26.85 9.46
N SER A 124 -36.29 -26.19 10.12
CA SER A 124 -36.31 -24.75 10.33
C SER A 124 -35.15 -24.35 11.23
N VAL A 125 -34.25 -23.48 10.76
CA VAL A 125 -34.02 -22.19 11.43
C VAL A 125 -33.32 -21.20 10.49
N ASN A 126 -34.06 -20.14 10.20
CA ASN A 126 -33.64 -18.74 10.12
C ASN A 126 -32.63 -18.32 9.02
N ALA A 127 -33.24 -17.81 7.95
CA ALA A 127 -32.94 -16.53 7.31
C ALA A 127 -31.62 -15.84 7.70
N SER A 128 -30.66 -15.86 6.79
CA SER A 128 -29.89 -14.67 6.49
C SER A 128 -29.62 -14.62 5.00
N LYS A 129 -30.40 -13.79 4.29
CA LYS A 129 -29.92 -13.13 3.08
C LYS A 129 -28.67 -12.35 3.50
N GLN A 130 -27.48 -12.85 3.19
CA GLN A 130 -26.25 -12.10 3.45
C GLN A 130 -26.15 -10.97 2.43
N ALA A 131 -26.59 -9.79 2.89
CA ALA A 131 -26.12 -8.52 2.41
C ALA A 131 -24.58 -8.52 2.42
N GLY A 132 -23.98 -7.88 1.41
CA GLY A 132 -22.52 -7.76 1.28
C GLY A 132 -21.87 -7.35 2.59
N SER A 133 -20.90 -8.15 3.06
CA SER A 133 -20.22 -7.92 4.32
C SER A 133 -19.38 -6.64 4.21
N LYS A 134 -19.82 -5.57 4.88
CA LYS A 134 -18.93 -4.44 5.20
C LYS A 134 -17.68 -4.98 5.89
N LYS A 135 -16.48 -4.61 5.40
CA LYS A 135 -15.19 -4.96 6.02
C LYS A 135 -15.09 -4.30 7.41
N TRP A 136 -15.58 -4.96 8.44
CA TRP A 136 -15.49 -4.47 9.82
C TRP A 136 -14.05 -4.58 10.34
N PHE A 137 -13.66 -3.67 11.22
CA PHE A 137 -12.41 -3.75 11.96
C PHE A 137 -12.65 -3.36 13.42
N ARG A 138 -11.75 -3.80 14.32
CA ARG A 138 -11.68 -3.34 15.70
C ARG A 138 -10.24 -3.08 16.08
N ILE A 139 -10.03 -2.05 16.89
CA ILE A 139 -8.73 -1.68 17.42
C ILE A 139 -8.84 -1.58 18.93
N ALA A 140 -7.83 -2.09 19.63
CA ALA A 140 -7.59 -1.75 21.02
C ALA A 140 -6.37 -0.83 21.09
N GLU A 141 -6.61 0.44 21.42
CA GLU A 141 -5.54 1.41 21.69
C GLU A 141 -4.80 1.05 22.99
N GLN A 142 -3.54 1.48 23.08
CA GLN A 142 -2.74 1.41 24.30
C GLN A 142 -1.95 2.71 24.47
N SER A 143 -1.48 2.96 25.69
CA SER A 143 -0.49 4.00 25.92
C SER A 143 0.82 3.65 25.21
N TYR A 144 1.51 4.68 24.71
CA TYR A 144 2.84 4.50 24.14
C TYR A 144 3.81 3.93 25.17
N LYS A 145 4.57 2.91 24.75
CA LYS A 145 5.68 2.36 25.52
C LYS A 145 6.96 3.17 25.24
N ASP A 146 7.92 3.15 26.16
CA ASP A 146 9.17 3.93 26.02
C ASP A 146 9.98 3.54 24.77
N ASN A 147 10.00 2.25 24.43
CA ASN A 147 10.65 1.75 23.21
C ASN A 147 9.97 2.26 21.92
N GLU A 148 8.64 2.42 21.94
CA GLU A 148 7.87 2.98 20.83
C GLU A 148 8.15 4.48 20.68
N LEU A 149 8.22 5.22 21.79
CA LEU A 149 8.62 6.63 21.75
C LEU A 149 10.06 6.78 21.27
N GLY A 150 10.98 5.92 21.71
CA GLY A 150 12.35 5.86 21.22
C GLY A 150 12.46 5.47 19.74
N PHE A 151 11.48 4.74 19.17
CA PHE A 151 11.39 4.52 17.73
C PHE A 151 11.07 5.82 16.99
N TRP A 152 10.02 6.54 17.40
CA TRP A 152 9.62 7.79 16.75
C TRP A 152 10.65 8.92 16.91
N ALA A 153 11.27 9.01 18.10
CA ALA A 153 12.25 10.04 18.42
C ALA A 153 13.49 10.01 17.52
N ARG A 154 13.86 8.85 16.96
CA ARG A 154 14.97 8.72 15.99
C ARG A 154 14.77 9.56 14.74
N TYR A 155 13.51 9.81 14.38
CA TYR A 155 13.13 10.63 13.24
C TYR A 155 12.78 12.08 13.65
N GLY A 156 13.07 12.46 14.89
CA GLY A 156 12.65 13.74 15.47
C GLY A 156 11.16 13.79 15.87
N ILE A 157 10.41 12.69 15.72
CA ILE A 157 8.97 12.67 15.96
C ILE A 157 8.69 12.51 17.46
N GLY A 158 8.23 13.58 18.09
CA GLY A 158 7.85 13.62 19.50
C GLY A 158 6.37 13.30 19.76
N THR A 159 6.01 13.13 21.03
CA THR A 159 4.63 12.88 21.48
C THR A 159 3.63 13.95 21.03
N LYS A 160 4.05 15.22 21.01
CA LYS A 160 3.23 16.33 20.52
C LYS A 160 2.83 16.15 19.05
N THR A 161 3.77 15.71 18.20
CA THR A 161 3.51 15.43 16.78
C THR A 161 2.57 14.24 16.64
N LEU A 162 2.83 13.14 17.35
CA LEU A 162 1.96 11.95 17.33
C LEU A 162 0.51 12.29 17.75
N GLN A 163 0.35 13.09 18.81
CA GLN A 163 -0.96 13.56 19.27
C GLN A 163 -1.64 14.47 18.24
N ARG A 164 -0.92 15.45 17.66
CA ARG A 164 -1.45 16.39 16.66
C ARG A 164 -1.97 15.67 15.41
N PHE A 165 -1.31 14.59 15.00
CA PHE A 165 -1.68 13.78 13.84
C PHE A 165 -2.54 12.57 14.21
N GLN A 166 -2.96 12.46 15.47
CA GLN A 166 -3.77 11.36 16.00
C GLN A 166 -3.20 9.97 15.71
N VAL A 167 -1.87 9.85 15.66
CA VAL A 167 -1.20 8.55 15.60
C VAL A 167 -1.40 7.88 16.95
N LYS A 168 -1.80 6.60 16.94
CA LYS A 168 -2.05 5.82 18.16
C LYS A 168 -1.13 4.62 18.22
N SER A 169 -0.67 4.26 19.41
CA SER A 169 -0.16 2.90 19.68
C SER A 169 -1.35 1.97 19.88
N ILE A 170 -1.31 0.77 19.30
CA ILE A 170 -2.40 -0.19 19.38
C ILE A 170 -1.90 -1.54 19.91
N ALA A 171 -2.59 -2.09 20.90
CA ALA A 171 -2.30 -3.41 21.45
C ALA A 171 -2.83 -4.53 20.56
N ARG A 172 -3.94 -4.27 19.85
CA ARG A 172 -4.65 -5.28 19.07
C ARG A 172 -5.35 -4.67 17.86
N PHE A 173 -5.28 -5.37 16.73
CA PHE A 173 -6.06 -5.09 15.52
C PHE A 173 -6.83 -6.36 15.12
N GLU A 174 -8.12 -6.22 14.85
CA GLU A 174 -9.00 -7.30 14.40
C GLU A 174 -9.68 -6.88 13.10
N SER A 175 -9.72 -7.79 12.14
CA SER A 175 -10.37 -7.56 10.85
C SER A 175 -10.72 -8.90 10.21
N VAL A 176 -11.34 -8.84 9.04
CA VAL A 176 -11.65 -10.02 8.23
C VAL A 176 -10.67 -10.07 7.07
N SER A 177 -10.05 -11.23 6.87
CA SER A 177 -9.19 -11.45 5.71
C SER A 177 -10.03 -11.49 4.44
N ASN A 178 -9.38 -11.41 3.28
CA ASN A 178 -10.08 -11.49 2.00
C ASN A 178 -10.78 -12.84 1.77
N GLN A 179 -10.43 -13.88 2.54
CA GLN A 179 -11.10 -15.19 2.55
C GLN A 179 -12.34 -15.21 3.47
N GLY A 180 -12.75 -14.07 4.03
CA GLY A 180 -13.86 -14.00 4.98
C GLY A 180 -13.52 -14.50 6.39
N LYS A 181 -12.24 -14.84 6.66
CA LYS A 181 -11.81 -15.35 7.96
C LYS A 181 -11.41 -14.20 8.89
N ALA A 182 -12.06 -14.10 10.04
CA ALA A 182 -11.63 -13.17 11.08
C ALA A 182 -10.21 -13.49 11.54
N TYR A 183 -9.40 -12.45 11.71
CA TYR A 183 -8.05 -12.55 12.25
C TYR A 183 -7.79 -11.44 13.26
N THR A 184 -6.84 -11.70 14.14
CA THR A 184 -6.42 -10.78 15.19
C THR A 184 -4.89 -10.72 15.19
N ILE A 185 -4.35 -9.50 15.26
CA ILE A 185 -2.92 -9.24 15.36
C ILE A 185 -2.68 -8.48 16.66
N HIS A 186 -1.62 -8.86 17.37
CA HIS A 186 -1.22 -8.27 18.63
C HIS A 186 0.12 -7.54 18.48
N SER A 187 0.24 -6.41 19.18
CA SER A 187 1.52 -5.72 19.32
C SER A 187 2.38 -6.45 20.34
N SER A 188 3.69 -6.49 20.09
CA SER A 188 4.71 -6.88 21.07
C SER A 188 5.76 -5.78 21.24
N SER A 189 6.75 -6.03 22.08
CA SER A 189 7.89 -5.13 22.27
C SER A 189 8.79 -5.08 21.02
N GLU A 190 8.88 -6.20 20.31
CA GLU A 190 9.68 -6.43 19.11
C GLU A 190 8.94 -6.03 17.83
N GLU A 191 7.61 -6.21 17.81
CA GLU A 191 6.71 -5.76 16.74
C GLU A 191 5.66 -4.79 17.29
N PRO A 192 6.03 -3.52 17.54
CA PRO A 192 5.07 -2.50 17.93
C PRO A 192 4.10 -2.25 16.77
N MET A 193 2.89 -1.81 17.10
CA MET A 193 1.87 -1.46 16.11
C MET A 193 1.37 -0.05 16.34
N PHE A 194 1.30 0.70 15.25
CA PHE A 194 0.77 2.06 15.23
C PHE A 194 -0.42 2.13 14.31
N CYS A 195 -1.31 3.07 14.57
CA CYS A 195 -2.51 3.30 13.81
C CYS A 195 -2.54 4.75 13.34
N TYR A 196 -2.71 4.93 12.03
CA TYR A 196 -3.18 6.17 11.45
C TYR A 196 -4.70 6.03 11.29
N ALA A 197 -5.45 6.69 12.16
CA ALA A 197 -6.90 6.65 12.16
C ALA A 197 -7.47 7.74 11.25
N MET A 198 -8.45 7.36 10.43
CA MET A 198 -9.32 8.27 9.68
C MET A 198 -10.77 7.83 9.91
N ARG A 199 -11.72 8.77 9.80
CA ARG A 199 -13.16 8.58 10.10
C ARG A 199 -13.65 7.13 10.14
N ASN A 200 -13.69 6.44 8.99
CA ASN A 200 -14.16 5.05 8.87
C ASN A 200 -13.07 4.07 8.36
N PHE A 201 -11.81 4.49 8.37
CA PHE A 201 -10.69 3.76 7.78
C PHE A 201 -9.48 3.82 8.69
N VAL A 202 -8.72 2.74 8.75
CA VAL A 202 -7.46 2.70 9.47
C VAL A 202 -6.36 2.12 8.60
N LYS A 203 -5.18 2.75 8.68
CA LYS A 203 -3.92 2.16 8.26
C LYS A 203 -3.11 1.79 9.50
N VAL A 204 -2.88 0.51 9.70
CA VAL A 204 -2.00 -0.02 10.75
C VAL A 204 -0.59 -0.14 10.21
N TYR A 205 0.38 0.41 10.93
CA TYR A 205 1.79 0.39 10.63
C TYR A 205 2.56 -0.49 11.64
N ARG A 206 3.33 -1.44 11.12
CA ARG A 206 4.14 -2.42 11.86
C ARG A 206 5.58 -2.31 11.39
N PRO A 207 6.40 -1.38 11.93
CA PRO A 207 7.69 -1.02 11.36
C PRO A 207 8.67 -2.19 11.20
N PHE A 208 8.62 -3.17 12.12
CA PHE A 208 9.55 -4.30 12.17
C PHE A 208 8.94 -5.62 11.68
N SER A 209 7.67 -5.62 11.26
CA SER A 209 7.04 -6.82 10.72
C SER A 209 7.23 -6.92 9.21
N LYS A 210 7.19 -8.14 8.67
CA LYS A 210 7.22 -8.35 7.20
C LYS A 210 6.02 -7.70 6.54
N MET A 211 4.84 -7.87 7.12
CA MET A 211 3.62 -7.18 6.72
C MET A 211 3.56 -5.83 7.43
N ARG A 212 4.24 -4.84 6.84
CA ARG A 212 4.42 -3.51 7.44
C ARG A 212 3.16 -2.68 7.51
N PHE A 213 2.22 -2.90 6.58
CA PHE A 213 0.98 -2.13 6.50
C PHE A 213 -0.23 -3.05 6.39
N LEU A 214 -1.28 -2.69 7.10
CA LEU A 214 -2.58 -3.36 7.11
C LEU A 214 -3.67 -2.30 7.07
N TYR A 215 -4.80 -2.65 6.49
CA TYR A 215 -5.92 -1.74 6.32
C TYR A 215 -7.20 -2.32 6.92
N GLY A 216 -7.98 -1.47 7.58
CA GLY A 216 -9.28 -1.81 8.12
C GLY A 216 -10.33 -0.78 7.68
N GLY A 217 -11.55 -1.24 7.44
CA GLY A 217 -12.65 -0.40 6.98
C GLY A 217 -12.66 -0.19 5.46
N GLU A 218 -13.44 0.79 5.04
CA GLU A 218 -13.57 1.19 3.64
C GLU A 218 -12.64 2.38 3.38
N LYS A 219 -11.64 2.20 2.50
CA LYS A 219 -10.71 3.27 2.13
C LYS A 219 -11.50 4.41 1.49
N VAL A 220 -11.30 5.62 1.97
CA VAL A 220 -11.89 6.82 1.38
C VAL A 220 -11.02 7.22 0.18
N GLU A 221 -11.64 7.53 -0.95
CA GLU A 221 -10.95 7.92 -2.19
C GLU A 221 -10.05 9.15 -1.99
N ASP A 222 -10.42 10.04 -1.08
CA ASP A 222 -9.72 11.30 -0.76
C ASP A 222 -8.72 11.19 0.39
N TYR A 223 -8.05 10.05 0.56
CA TYR A 223 -7.08 9.92 1.65
C TYR A 223 -5.88 10.85 1.49
N VAL A 224 -5.83 11.90 2.31
CA VAL A 224 -4.70 12.83 2.39
C VAL A 224 -4.26 13.00 3.85
N PHE A 225 -3.21 12.30 4.24
CA PHE A 225 -2.66 12.43 5.58
C PHE A 225 -1.97 13.78 5.76
N GLY A 226 -2.17 14.42 6.91
CA GLY A 226 -1.59 15.72 7.24
C GLY A 226 -2.37 16.94 6.74
N PHE A 227 -3.40 16.74 5.92
CA PHE A 227 -4.16 17.85 5.33
C PHE A 227 -4.83 18.74 6.39
N GLU A 228 -5.42 18.13 7.44
CA GLU A 228 -6.06 18.84 8.55
C GLU A 228 -5.06 19.64 9.40
N GLN A 229 -3.77 19.29 9.35
CA GLN A 229 -2.71 19.94 10.10
C GLN A 229 -2.09 21.13 9.36
N LEU A 230 -2.44 21.33 8.08
CA LEU A 230 -1.90 22.41 7.26
C LEU A 230 -2.46 23.78 7.67
N PRO A 231 -1.62 24.85 7.69
CA PRO A 231 -2.09 26.22 7.91
C PRO A 231 -2.92 26.73 6.73
N ASN A 232 -3.67 27.82 6.93
CA ASN A 232 -4.42 28.48 5.86
C ASN A 232 -3.51 29.02 4.75
N LYS A 233 -2.31 29.46 5.10
CA LYS A 233 -1.26 29.87 4.15
C LYS A 233 0.11 29.41 4.63
N GLY A 234 0.99 29.12 3.69
CA GLY A 234 2.40 28.82 3.94
C GLY A 234 3.25 29.09 2.70
N ASP A 235 4.56 29.02 2.86
CA ASP A 235 5.47 29.22 1.72
C ASP A 235 5.66 27.92 0.95
N ILE A 236 6.07 26.87 1.66
CA ILE A 236 6.39 25.55 1.08
C ILE A 236 5.48 24.48 1.68
N LEU A 237 4.99 23.59 0.81
CA LEU A 237 4.34 22.33 1.14
C LEU A 237 5.08 21.17 0.47
N PHE A 238 5.40 20.16 1.26
CA PHE A 238 5.90 18.89 0.74
C PHE A 238 4.78 17.87 0.52
N ILE A 239 4.92 17.07 -0.53
CA ILE A 239 4.13 15.86 -0.76
C ILE A 239 5.09 14.68 -0.71
N THR A 240 4.90 13.77 0.25
CA THR A 240 5.79 12.64 0.49
C THR A 240 5.14 11.31 0.12
N GLY A 241 5.94 10.23 0.10
CA GLY A 241 5.47 8.87 -0.15
C GLY A 241 4.71 8.25 1.03
N GLY A 242 4.99 8.63 2.28
CA GLY A 242 4.40 7.98 3.45
C GLY A 242 4.12 8.89 4.65
N GLU A 243 3.27 8.41 5.56
CA GLU A 243 2.84 9.16 6.75
C GLU A 243 4.00 9.43 7.72
N LYS A 244 4.96 8.51 7.81
CA LYS A 244 6.17 8.64 8.65
C LYS A 244 6.95 9.90 8.26
N ASP A 245 7.07 10.15 6.96
CA ASP A 245 7.78 11.31 6.40
C ASP A 245 7.04 12.62 6.65
N VAL A 246 5.72 12.60 6.55
CA VAL A 246 4.87 13.74 6.94
C VAL A 246 5.09 14.09 8.42
N LEU A 247 5.07 13.09 9.29
CA LEU A 247 5.31 13.29 10.73
C LEU A 247 6.71 13.85 10.98
N SER A 248 7.72 13.31 10.31
CA SER A 248 9.11 13.74 10.43
C SER A 248 9.25 15.21 10.02
N LEU A 249 8.83 15.57 8.80
CA LEU A 249 8.81 16.95 8.32
C LEU A 249 8.05 17.90 9.24
N SER A 250 6.88 17.48 9.73
CA SER A 250 6.09 18.32 10.63
C SER A 250 6.76 18.54 11.99
N ALA A 251 7.45 17.53 12.51
CA ALA A 251 8.24 17.66 13.74
C ALA A 251 9.44 18.63 13.56
N HIS A 252 9.93 18.77 12.33
CA HIS A 252 10.97 19.73 11.92
C HIS A 252 10.40 21.02 11.30
N HIS A 253 9.15 21.38 11.64
CA HIS A 253 8.51 22.65 11.28
C HIS A 253 8.23 22.88 9.79
N PHE A 254 8.16 21.80 9.00
CA PHE A 254 7.72 21.87 7.61
C PHE A 254 6.26 21.43 7.45
N ASN A 255 5.60 22.01 6.45
CA ASN A 255 4.26 21.56 6.07
C ASN A 255 4.39 20.38 5.11
N ALA A 256 3.66 19.30 5.37
CA ALA A 256 3.73 18.09 4.57
C ALA A 256 2.39 17.36 4.54
N ILE A 257 2.14 16.66 3.43
CA ILE A 257 1.03 15.71 3.26
C ILE A 257 1.48 14.48 2.49
N CYS A 258 0.68 13.41 2.50
CA CYS A 258 0.87 12.27 1.61
C CYS A 258 -0.47 11.62 1.20
N PHE A 259 -0.44 10.91 0.07
CA PHE A 259 -1.60 10.25 -0.55
C PHE A 259 -1.57 8.72 -0.36
N ASN A 260 -1.01 8.22 0.74
CA ASN A 260 -0.77 6.80 1.09
C ASN A 260 0.52 6.17 0.54
N SER A 261 0.87 6.48 -0.71
CA SER A 261 2.08 6.03 -1.39
C SER A 261 2.51 7.04 -2.46
N GLU A 262 3.77 7.01 -2.84
CA GLU A 262 4.34 7.78 -3.96
C GLU A 262 3.72 7.40 -5.32
N THR A 263 3.21 6.16 -5.42
CA THR A 263 2.43 5.66 -6.56
C THR A 263 0.97 6.12 -6.58
N ALA A 264 0.46 6.71 -5.49
CA ALA A 264 -0.92 7.13 -5.44
C ALA A 264 -1.17 8.31 -6.39
N GLN A 265 -2.31 8.27 -7.09
CA GLN A 265 -2.71 9.39 -7.93
C GLN A 265 -3.00 10.61 -7.04
N ILE A 266 -2.44 11.75 -7.42
CA ILE A 266 -2.71 13.03 -6.77
C ILE A 266 -3.88 13.69 -7.49
N PRO A 267 -5.05 13.89 -6.85
CA PRO A 267 -6.18 14.55 -7.49
C PRO A 267 -5.85 16.01 -7.81
N GLU A 268 -6.09 16.42 -9.05
CA GLU A 268 -5.82 17.79 -9.52
C GLU A 268 -6.55 18.84 -8.70
N SER A 269 -7.81 18.60 -8.33
CA SER A 269 -8.62 19.49 -7.49
C SER A 269 -7.98 19.79 -6.12
N ILE A 270 -7.27 18.81 -5.56
CA ILE A 270 -6.55 18.99 -4.30
C ILE A 270 -5.32 19.85 -4.53
N ILE A 271 -4.57 19.64 -5.62
CA ILE A 271 -3.41 20.45 -5.98
C ILE A 271 -3.79 21.90 -6.25
N GLU A 272 -4.86 22.15 -7.02
CA GLU A 272 -5.39 23.48 -7.25
C GLU A 272 -5.70 24.20 -5.93
N SER A 273 -6.37 23.51 -5.00
CA SER A 273 -6.67 24.07 -3.68
C SER A 273 -5.40 24.38 -2.87
N LEU A 274 -4.36 23.56 -2.99
CA LEU A 274 -3.09 23.75 -2.27
C LEU A 274 -2.27 24.89 -2.87
N LEU A 275 -2.30 25.12 -4.18
CA LEU A 275 -1.64 26.25 -4.84
C LEU A 275 -2.19 27.61 -4.40
N LEU A 276 -3.46 27.66 -3.96
CA LEU A 276 -4.04 28.88 -3.37
C LEU A 276 -3.51 29.17 -1.95
N ARG A 277 -2.94 28.16 -1.29
CA ARG A 277 -2.48 28.21 0.11
C ARG A 277 -0.97 28.29 0.22
N PHE A 278 -0.24 27.69 -0.72
CA PHE A 278 1.21 27.56 -0.70
C PHE A 278 1.85 28.11 -1.97
N ARG A 279 2.96 28.83 -1.80
CA ARG A 279 3.72 29.39 -2.92
C ARG A 279 4.42 28.31 -3.75
N HIS A 280 4.94 27.29 -3.07
CA HIS A 280 5.66 26.17 -3.67
C HIS A 280 5.12 24.84 -3.14
N ILE A 281 4.79 23.93 -4.06
CA ILE A 281 4.48 22.54 -3.77
C ILE A 281 5.64 21.69 -4.31
N ILE A 282 6.18 20.82 -3.46
CA ILE A 282 7.40 20.05 -3.74
C ILE A 282 7.13 18.56 -3.48
N LEU A 283 7.30 17.72 -4.50
CA LEU A 283 7.39 16.28 -4.36
C LEU A 283 8.72 15.93 -3.67
N LEU A 284 8.64 15.18 -2.58
CA LEU A 284 9.78 14.71 -1.79
C LEU A 284 9.59 13.22 -1.51
N TYR A 285 9.88 12.42 -2.53
CA TYR A 285 9.75 10.98 -2.56
C TYR A 285 11.07 10.28 -2.23
N ASP A 286 11.03 8.96 -2.13
CA ASP A 286 12.20 8.17 -1.80
C ASP A 286 13.27 8.31 -2.89
N THR A 287 14.55 8.34 -2.50
CA THR A 287 15.67 8.43 -3.45
C THR A 287 16.05 7.07 -4.05
N ASP A 288 15.20 6.05 -3.87
CA ASP A 288 15.35 4.76 -4.54
C ASP A 288 14.78 4.80 -5.98
N GLU A 289 15.00 3.72 -6.74
CA GLU A 289 14.57 3.64 -8.14
C GLU A 289 13.06 3.89 -8.31
N THR A 290 12.24 3.45 -7.35
CA THR A 290 10.78 3.60 -7.43
C THR A 290 10.38 5.04 -7.15
N GLY A 291 10.89 5.63 -6.07
CA GLY A 291 10.57 7.00 -5.69
C GLY A 291 11.02 8.02 -6.72
N LEU A 292 12.22 7.87 -7.31
CA LEU A 292 12.70 8.74 -8.39
C LEU A 292 11.79 8.67 -9.64
N ARG A 293 11.43 7.46 -10.06
CA ARG A 293 10.56 7.23 -11.21
C ARG A 293 9.16 7.81 -10.98
N GLU A 294 8.58 7.60 -9.80
CA GLU A 294 7.26 8.16 -9.48
C GLU A 294 7.30 9.68 -9.33
N ALA A 295 8.39 10.26 -8.79
CA ALA A 295 8.54 11.69 -8.69
C ALA A 295 8.59 12.36 -10.08
N GLU A 296 9.33 11.77 -11.03
CA GLU A 296 9.37 12.23 -12.42
C GLU A 296 7.99 12.11 -13.08
N ARG A 297 7.34 10.94 -12.97
CA ARG A 297 6.00 10.71 -13.53
C ARG A 297 4.96 11.70 -12.99
N GLN A 298 4.94 11.92 -11.68
CA GLN A 298 3.97 12.82 -11.06
C GLN A 298 4.26 14.30 -11.40
N ALA A 299 5.54 14.69 -11.48
CA ALA A 299 5.92 16.02 -11.94
C ALA A 299 5.48 16.28 -13.39
N GLU A 300 5.55 15.28 -14.27
CA GLU A 300 5.08 15.37 -15.65
C GLU A 300 3.54 15.52 -15.71
N VAL A 301 2.81 14.66 -14.97
CA VAL A 301 1.34 14.73 -14.86
C VAL A 301 0.87 16.08 -14.30
N LEU A 302 1.60 16.62 -13.32
CA LEU A 302 1.26 17.88 -12.64
C LEU A 302 2.02 19.09 -13.21
N SER A 303 2.59 18.98 -14.41
CA SER A 303 3.41 20.05 -15.02
C SER A 303 2.66 21.38 -15.16
N ALA A 304 1.36 21.33 -15.45
CA ALA A 304 0.49 22.52 -15.52
C ALA A 304 0.41 23.30 -14.19
N TYR A 305 0.64 22.61 -13.06
CA TYR A 305 0.54 23.13 -11.71
C TYR A 305 1.88 23.61 -11.15
N LYS A 306 2.96 23.54 -11.93
CA LYS A 306 4.33 23.93 -11.52
C LYS A 306 4.79 23.28 -10.22
N VAL A 307 4.37 22.03 -10.00
CA VAL A 307 4.85 21.21 -8.90
C VAL A 307 6.34 20.93 -9.13
N LEU A 308 7.14 21.16 -8.09
CA LEU A 308 8.59 20.94 -8.12
C LEU A 308 8.92 19.57 -7.55
N THR A 309 10.14 19.09 -7.82
CA THR A 309 10.66 17.86 -7.21
C THR A 309 11.98 18.17 -6.52
N LEU A 310 12.13 17.71 -5.28
CA LEU A 310 13.38 17.78 -4.53
C LEU A 310 13.91 16.36 -4.31
N THR A 311 15.10 16.08 -4.82
CA THR A 311 15.84 14.84 -4.55
C THR A 311 16.82 15.07 -3.41
N LEU A 312 16.73 14.28 -2.34
CA LEU A 312 17.67 14.36 -1.23
C LEU A 312 19.03 13.78 -1.63
N PRO A 313 20.15 14.28 -1.06
CA PRO A 313 21.49 13.75 -1.29
C PRO A 313 21.72 12.47 -0.49
N LEU A 314 20.89 11.45 -0.71
CA LEU A 314 20.90 10.16 -0.03
C LEU A 314 21.32 9.03 -0.99
N GLN A 315 21.83 7.93 -0.45
CA GLN A 315 22.24 6.76 -1.24
C GLN A 315 21.10 6.01 -1.94
N GLY A 316 19.84 6.16 -1.50
CA GLY A 316 18.70 5.43 -2.08
C GLY A 316 18.64 3.96 -1.68
N ILE A 317 19.22 3.60 -0.52
CA ILE A 317 19.20 2.23 0.02
C ILE A 317 18.17 2.12 1.14
N LYS A 318 17.83 0.89 1.55
CA LYS A 318 16.74 0.63 2.51
C LYS A 318 16.84 1.39 3.85
N SER A 319 18.05 1.73 4.29
CA SER A 319 18.32 2.47 5.52
C SER A 319 18.56 3.97 5.32
N GLU A 320 18.56 4.42 4.06
CA GLU A 320 18.93 5.77 3.66
C GLU A 320 18.26 6.08 2.32
N LYS A 321 16.97 6.40 2.36
CA LYS A 321 16.23 6.77 1.14
C LYS A 321 15.15 7.81 1.31
N ASP A 322 14.58 7.95 2.51
CA ASP A 322 13.46 8.87 2.75
C ASP A 322 13.87 10.04 3.65
N ILE A 323 13.03 11.07 3.72
CA ILE A 323 13.30 12.27 4.54
C ILE A 323 13.38 11.94 6.03
N SER A 324 12.71 10.89 6.49
CA SER A 324 12.85 10.45 7.87
C SER A 324 14.25 9.90 8.12
N ASP A 325 14.78 9.08 7.20
CA ASP A 325 16.16 8.59 7.26
C ASP A 325 17.17 9.75 7.21
N TYR A 326 16.94 10.76 6.37
CA TYR A 326 17.76 11.98 6.31
C TYR A 326 17.91 12.63 7.69
N PHE A 327 16.80 12.84 8.42
CA PHE A 327 16.87 13.38 9.78
C PHE A 327 17.46 12.38 10.78
N ALA A 328 17.22 11.07 10.62
CA ALA A 328 17.80 10.05 11.48
C ALA A 328 19.34 9.93 11.34
N LEU A 329 19.88 10.32 10.19
CA LEU A 329 21.33 10.42 9.94
C LEU A 329 21.97 11.67 10.57
N GLY A 330 21.18 12.54 11.21
CA GLY A 330 21.67 13.72 11.92
C GLY A 330 21.65 15.02 11.12
N HIS A 331 21.17 14.98 9.87
CA HIS A 331 20.85 16.20 9.13
C HIS A 331 19.73 16.97 9.84
N ASN A 332 19.69 18.29 9.63
CA ASN A 332 18.78 19.17 10.36
C ASN A 332 17.98 20.10 9.43
N GLU A 333 17.04 20.83 10.02
CA GLU A 333 16.17 21.79 9.32
C GLU A 333 16.95 22.81 8.47
N LYS A 334 18.10 23.30 8.97
CA LYS A 334 18.90 24.30 8.27
C LYS A 334 19.51 23.73 6.99
N GLU A 335 19.96 22.48 7.01
CA GLU A 335 20.50 21.81 5.84
C GLU A 335 19.42 21.57 4.78
N LEU A 336 18.23 21.11 5.19
CA LEU A 336 17.11 20.97 4.25
C LEU A 336 16.68 22.32 3.65
N ARG A 337 16.65 23.40 4.45
CA ARG A 337 16.43 24.78 3.95
C ARG A 337 17.53 25.25 3.00
N GLY A 338 18.75 24.78 3.17
CA GLY A 338 19.86 25.01 2.25
C GLY A 338 19.59 24.39 0.87
N LEU A 339 19.12 23.15 0.83
CA LEU A 339 18.72 22.48 -0.41
C LEU A 339 17.58 23.24 -1.12
N LEU A 340 16.58 23.68 -0.36
CA LEU A 340 15.47 24.48 -0.89
C LEU A 340 15.93 25.81 -1.47
N SER A 341 16.84 26.51 -0.79
CA SER A 341 17.39 27.78 -1.28
C SER A 341 18.09 27.63 -2.63
N THR A 342 18.87 26.56 -2.81
CA THR A 342 19.55 26.25 -4.07
C THR A 342 18.57 25.85 -5.18
N MET A 343 17.47 25.17 -4.82
CA MET A 343 16.46 24.76 -5.79
C MET A 343 15.57 25.93 -6.26
N LEU A 344 15.33 26.91 -5.38
CA LEU A 344 14.41 28.04 -5.62
C LEU A 344 15.13 29.34 -6.02
N SER A 345 16.47 29.36 -6.02
CA SER A 345 17.29 30.44 -6.57
C SER A 345 17.22 30.45 -8.10
#